data_AF-A0AAD8Q9P4-F1
#
_entry.id   AF-A0AAD8Q9P4-F1
#
_cell.length_a   1.000
_cell.length_b   1.000
_cell.length_c   1.000
_cell.angle_alpha   90.00
_cell.angle_beta   90.00
_cell.angle_gamma   90.00
#
_symmetry.space_group_name_H-M   'P 1'
#
loop_
_entity.id
_entity.type
_entity.pdbx_description
1 polymer ?
#
loop_
_entity_poly.entity_id
_entity_poly.type
_entity_poly.pdbx_seq_one_letter_code
_entity_poly.pdbx_strand_id
1 'polypeptide(L)'
;MAVPVIPTFGNNDILPHNILLPGPNKWLGYYAEIWKRFIPEEQRHSFEYGGWFYVEVIPKKLAVFSLNTLYFFDRNAGIDDCLQPSEPGFKQLEWLRVQLGFLRERGMKAILMGHVPPARTDSKKNWDETCWQKYNLWMQQYRDVVVGSLYGHMNIDHFIVHDTKEININILGGYAIDDDVGREALEDELGIQSAQDYLTELRQGWAKLPPVDVNALEEDESYELEAQSKKGNKDKKKKKKPGKGLGGKYAERYHLSFVGPSIVPNYFPTLRIMEYNISGLEDAAVWTDSSTKAAPSVLLSADDDHIHEDLKHDIDAARKKKKEGKKGKKEKKPTPKDPNLVIPQPPPAGTGPGPAYAPQPLTFLGYTQYFANLTYLNNDMTQETKDVSGTRWRDGIHKDKDPKSKKPKPHPFAFEVEYSTFTDKIYKLSDLTVRSYVELANRLAKENAKGKALAEDFEEEEEEEDEDEKEELDNQKGTLDLEEEDDDGDEEVVDDEDGIEAEKKKKNGGKKGKKGKKKKKKHNKVWLHFLKHAFVRTVPQKKLKKF
;
A
#
# COMPACT_ATOMS: atom_id res chain seq x y z
N MET A 1 28.17 12.73 6.15
CA MET A 1 27.16 11.78 6.66
C MET A 1 26.95 10.72 5.58
N ALA A 2 27.00 9.44 5.93
CA ALA A 2 26.61 8.35 5.03
C ALA A 2 25.22 7.86 5.46
N VAL A 3 24.28 7.76 4.53
CA VAL A 3 22.93 7.25 4.82
C VAL A 3 23.00 5.72 4.96
N PRO A 4 22.47 5.11 6.04
CA PRO A 4 22.44 3.66 6.16
C PRO A 4 21.58 3.06 5.05
N VAL A 5 22.09 2.02 4.40
CA VAL A 5 21.38 1.27 3.36
C VAL A 5 20.98 -0.08 3.92
N ILE A 6 19.69 -0.41 3.83
CA ILE A 6 19.13 -1.65 4.36
C ILE A 6 18.47 -2.38 3.19
N PRO A 7 19.18 -3.30 2.53
CA PRO A 7 18.64 -4.03 1.39
C PRO A 7 17.63 -5.10 1.81
N THR A 8 16.73 -5.45 0.90
CA THR A 8 15.81 -6.59 0.99
C THR A 8 15.79 -7.34 -0.33
N PHE A 9 15.59 -8.65 -0.28
CA PHE A 9 15.43 -9.48 -1.49
C PHE A 9 14.11 -9.22 -2.17
N GLY A 10 14.17 -9.03 -3.48
CA GLY A 10 13.05 -9.12 -4.40
C GLY A 10 13.00 -10.44 -5.16
N ASN A 11 11.86 -10.69 -5.80
CA ASN A 11 11.61 -11.96 -6.48
C ASN A 11 12.44 -12.16 -7.75
N ASN A 12 12.95 -11.06 -8.33
CA ASN A 12 13.87 -11.06 -9.47
C ASN A 12 15.35 -11.18 -9.07
N ASP A 13 15.68 -11.15 -7.78
CA ASP A 13 17.09 -11.19 -7.31
C ASP A 13 17.64 -12.62 -7.23
N ILE A 14 16.75 -13.62 -7.37
CA ILE A 14 17.02 -15.04 -7.21
C ILE A 14 16.72 -15.77 -8.51
N LEU A 15 17.59 -16.72 -8.89
CA LEU A 15 17.36 -17.62 -10.03
C LEU A 15 17.17 -19.06 -9.56
N PRO A 16 16.11 -19.77 -10.01
CA PRO A 16 15.07 -19.29 -10.94
C PRO A 16 14.10 -18.28 -10.29
N HIS A 17 13.47 -17.43 -11.12
CA HIS A 17 12.55 -16.36 -10.71
C HIS A 17 11.50 -16.88 -9.72
N ASN A 18 11.24 -16.11 -8.64
CA ASN A 18 10.36 -16.45 -7.50
C ASN A 18 10.80 -17.59 -6.59
N ILE A 19 11.71 -18.47 -7.03
CA ILE A 19 11.98 -19.73 -6.33
C ILE A 19 13.24 -19.56 -5.47
N LEU A 20 13.03 -19.23 -4.19
CA LEU A 20 14.07 -19.26 -3.17
C LEU A 20 13.84 -20.45 -2.26
N LEU A 21 14.77 -21.41 -2.30
CA LEU A 21 14.78 -22.57 -1.40
C LEU A 21 15.19 -22.18 0.03
N PRO A 22 14.84 -22.99 1.04
CA PRO A 22 15.31 -22.79 2.41
C PRO A 22 16.84 -22.64 2.47
N GLY A 23 17.32 -21.70 3.28
CA GLY A 23 18.75 -21.55 3.54
C GLY A 23 19.29 -22.62 4.51
N PRO A 24 20.63 -22.75 4.62
CA PRO A 24 21.64 -22.03 3.85
C PRO A 24 21.69 -22.47 2.39
N ASN A 25 21.90 -21.53 1.46
CA ASN A 25 22.01 -21.83 0.03
C ASN A 25 23.00 -20.89 -0.67
N LYS A 26 23.35 -21.21 -1.92
CA LYS A 26 24.36 -20.46 -2.70
C LYS A 26 24.01 -18.98 -2.89
N TRP A 27 22.72 -18.64 -3.01
CA TRP A 27 22.29 -17.25 -3.22
C TRP A 27 22.47 -16.45 -1.95
N LEU A 28 21.99 -16.96 -0.81
CA LEU A 28 22.17 -16.31 0.48
C LEU A 28 23.65 -16.13 0.82
N GLY A 29 24.49 -17.13 0.58
CA GLY A 29 25.93 -17.03 0.78
C GLY A 29 26.59 -15.98 -0.13
N TYR A 30 26.19 -15.89 -1.40
CA TYR A 30 26.73 -14.89 -2.33
C TYR A 30 26.36 -13.46 -1.92
N TYR A 31 25.09 -13.23 -1.57
CA TYR A 31 24.63 -11.93 -1.10
C TYR A 31 25.15 -11.58 0.30
N ALA A 32 25.49 -12.57 1.15
CA ALA A 32 26.10 -12.33 2.45
C ALA A 32 27.46 -11.64 2.29
N GLU A 33 28.22 -11.99 1.25
CA GLU A 33 29.48 -11.31 0.92
C GLU A 33 29.25 -9.92 0.30
N ILE A 34 28.30 -9.77 -0.63
CA ILE A 34 28.01 -8.47 -1.26
C ILE A 34 27.46 -7.46 -0.25
N TRP A 35 26.53 -7.88 0.60
CA TRP A 35 25.85 -7.02 1.58
C TRP A 35 26.52 -7.02 2.95
N LYS A 36 27.71 -7.63 3.09
CA LYS A 36 28.48 -7.74 4.32
C LYS A 36 28.66 -6.42 5.09
N ARG A 37 28.73 -5.30 4.35
CA ARG A 37 28.91 -3.95 4.89
C ARG A 37 27.61 -3.28 5.34
N PHE A 38 26.46 -3.76 4.85
CA PHE A 38 25.13 -3.28 5.22
C PHE A 38 24.51 -4.11 6.36
N ILE A 39 24.98 -5.34 6.56
CA ILE A 39 24.47 -6.26 7.58
C ILE A 39 25.36 -6.20 8.83
N PRO A 40 24.81 -5.83 10.01
CA PRO A 40 25.52 -5.87 11.27
C PRO A 40 26.10 -7.26 11.54
N GLU A 41 27.26 -7.34 12.18
CA GLU A 41 27.95 -8.62 12.43
C GLU A 41 27.06 -9.62 13.19
N GLU A 42 26.38 -9.15 14.23
CA GLU A 42 25.42 -9.92 15.03
C GLU A 42 24.23 -10.48 14.23
N GLN A 43 23.97 -9.95 13.02
CA GLN A 43 22.87 -10.38 12.17
C GLN A 43 23.30 -11.27 10.99
N ARG A 44 24.60 -11.46 10.79
CA ARG A 44 25.12 -12.20 9.62
C ARG A 44 24.67 -13.65 9.60
N HIS A 45 24.63 -14.31 10.76
CA HIS A 45 24.16 -15.69 10.86
C HIS A 45 22.66 -15.81 10.48
N SER A 46 21.81 -14.91 10.97
CA SER A 46 20.39 -14.87 10.57
C SER A 46 20.23 -14.63 9.07
N PHE A 47 21.06 -13.77 8.50
CA PHE A 47 21.06 -13.49 7.07
C PHE A 47 21.51 -14.70 6.23
N GLU A 48 22.58 -15.40 6.61
CA GLU A 48 23.01 -16.61 5.89
C GLU A 48 22.01 -17.76 6.02
N TYR A 49 21.32 -17.84 7.16
CA TYR A 49 20.30 -18.83 7.44
C TYR A 49 19.03 -18.64 6.58
N GLY A 50 18.60 -17.40 6.35
CA GLY A 50 17.31 -17.14 5.71
C GLY A 50 17.15 -15.81 4.97
N GLY A 51 18.19 -14.99 4.87
CA GLY A 51 18.17 -13.74 4.12
C GLY A 51 17.37 -12.62 4.81
N TRP A 52 17.09 -12.74 6.10
CA TRP A 52 16.45 -11.71 6.91
C TRP A 52 17.38 -11.21 8.01
N PHE A 53 17.23 -9.95 8.38
CA PHE A 53 18.04 -9.28 9.41
C PHE A 53 17.35 -7.99 9.87
N TYR A 54 17.88 -7.35 10.91
CA TYR A 54 17.53 -5.97 11.25
C TYR A 54 18.74 -5.07 11.44
N VAL A 55 18.53 -3.76 11.45
CA VAL A 55 19.56 -2.77 11.74
C VAL A 55 19.02 -1.74 12.73
N GLU A 56 19.72 -1.51 13.83
CA GLU A 56 19.41 -0.40 14.75
C GLU A 56 19.84 0.94 14.16
N VAL A 57 18.96 1.55 13.35
CA VAL A 57 19.23 2.83 12.67
C VAL A 57 19.35 4.01 13.65
N ILE A 58 18.62 3.93 14.77
CA ILE A 58 18.81 4.78 15.94
C ILE A 58 19.07 3.82 17.12
N PRO A 59 20.33 3.68 17.56
CA PRO A 59 20.73 2.76 18.62
C PRO A 59 19.81 2.83 19.84
N LYS A 60 19.36 1.66 20.32
CA LYS A 60 18.46 1.51 21.48
C LYS A 60 17.10 2.25 21.36
N LYS A 61 16.72 2.71 20.17
CA LYS A 61 15.45 3.44 19.94
C LYS A 61 14.65 2.91 18.75
N LEU A 62 15.27 2.74 17.59
CA LEU A 62 14.60 2.33 16.36
C LEU A 62 15.44 1.29 15.61
N ALA A 63 14.80 0.18 15.25
CA ALA A 63 15.36 -0.80 14.32
C ALA A 63 14.50 -0.93 13.06
N VAL A 64 15.14 -1.21 11.94
CA VAL A 64 14.46 -1.55 10.67
C VAL A 64 14.72 -3.01 10.36
N PHE A 65 13.65 -3.77 10.14
CA PHE A 65 13.68 -5.20 9.83
C PHE A 65 13.54 -5.42 8.33
N SER A 66 14.56 -6.03 7.73
CA SER A 66 14.51 -6.53 6.36
C SER A 66 14.00 -7.96 6.36
N LEU A 67 12.74 -8.12 5.93
CA LEU A 67 12.07 -9.41 5.82
C LEU A 67 12.27 -10.00 4.43
N ASN A 68 12.75 -11.25 4.37
CA ASN A 68 12.72 -12.05 3.15
C ASN A 68 11.30 -12.57 2.82
N THR A 69 10.46 -11.70 2.25
CA THR A 69 9.07 -12.02 1.92
C THR A 69 8.89 -13.08 0.84
N LEU A 70 9.98 -13.56 0.20
CA LEU A 70 9.90 -14.70 -0.73
C LEU A 70 9.52 -16.01 -0.04
N TYR A 71 9.76 -16.11 1.26
CA TYR A 71 9.30 -17.25 2.06
C TYR A 71 7.85 -17.15 2.51
N PHE A 72 7.17 -16.05 2.18
CA PHE A 72 5.73 -15.92 2.34
C PHE A 72 5.02 -15.96 0.99
N PHE A 73 5.76 -15.82 -0.11
CA PHE A 73 5.20 -15.60 -1.44
C PHE A 73 4.55 -16.87 -1.98
N ASP A 74 3.26 -16.82 -2.27
CA ASP A 74 2.45 -17.95 -2.74
C ASP A 74 3.00 -18.59 -4.03
N ARG A 75 3.71 -17.80 -4.85
CA ARG A 75 4.32 -18.26 -6.11
C ARG A 75 5.72 -18.85 -5.95
N ASN A 76 6.25 -18.94 -4.74
CA ASN A 76 7.50 -19.64 -4.48
C ASN A 76 7.23 -21.14 -4.32
N ALA A 77 7.30 -21.89 -5.41
CA ALA A 77 7.09 -23.34 -5.40
C ALA A 77 8.14 -24.14 -4.60
N GLY A 78 9.17 -23.49 -4.05
CA GLY A 78 10.21 -24.10 -3.23
C GLY A 78 9.91 -24.11 -1.73
N ILE A 79 8.78 -23.51 -1.31
CA ILE A 79 8.32 -23.43 0.07
C ILE A 79 6.80 -23.63 0.11
N ASP A 80 6.27 -24.02 1.25
CA ASP A 80 4.83 -24.26 1.41
C ASP A 80 4.19 -23.21 2.34
N ASP A 81 4.07 -23.54 3.63
CA ASP A 81 3.27 -22.79 4.59
C ASP A 81 4.12 -22.12 5.70
N CYS A 82 3.45 -21.38 6.58
CA CYS A 82 4.03 -20.77 7.77
C CYS A 82 3.57 -21.45 9.08
N LEU A 83 3.14 -22.71 9.01
CA LEU A 83 2.70 -23.54 10.14
C LEU A 83 3.72 -24.62 10.49
N GLN A 84 4.35 -25.25 9.50
CA GLN A 84 5.31 -26.32 9.73
C GLN A 84 6.66 -25.76 10.21
N PRO A 85 7.21 -26.23 11.34
CA PRO A 85 8.51 -25.76 11.85
C PRO A 85 9.70 -25.97 10.91
N SER A 86 9.59 -26.86 9.91
CA SER A 86 10.61 -27.04 8.88
C SER A 86 10.67 -25.87 7.90
N GLU A 87 9.54 -25.23 7.63
CA GLU A 87 9.40 -24.21 6.59
C GLU A 87 10.11 -22.91 6.99
N PRO A 88 10.81 -22.26 6.05
CA PRO A 88 11.53 -21.02 6.32
C PRO A 88 10.57 -19.88 6.69
N GLY A 89 9.36 -19.87 6.13
CA GLY A 89 8.32 -18.90 6.48
C GLY A 89 7.93 -18.97 7.97
N PHE A 90 7.72 -20.19 8.49
CA PHE A 90 7.48 -20.39 9.93
C PHE A 90 8.65 -19.86 10.77
N LYS A 91 9.88 -20.27 10.42
CA LYS A 91 11.11 -19.90 11.16
C LYS A 91 11.33 -18.39 11.20
N GLN A 92 11.15 -17.72 10.07
CA GLN A 92 11.30 -16.27 9.96
C GLN A 92 10.29 -15.54 10.84
N LEU A 93 9.04 -15.99 10.86
CA LEU A 93 8.03 -15.31 11.64
C LEU A 93 8.14 -15.60 13.14
N GLU A 94 8.65 -16.78 13.54
CA GLU A 94 9.05 -17.02 14.93
C GLU A 94 10.25 -16.15 15.34
N TRP A 95 11.24 -15.98 14.46
CA TRP A 95 12.32 -15.03 14.68
C TRP A 95 11.77 -13.61 14.87
N LEU A 96 10.89 -13.15 13.98
CA LEU A 96 10.26 -11.83 14.07
C LEU A 96 9.50 -11.68 15.39
N ARG A 97 8.76 -12.72 15.81
CA ARG A 97 8.05 -12.75 17.09
C ARG A 97 8.98 -12.46 18.27
N VAL A 98 10.11 -13.17 18.31
CA VAL A 98 11.08 -13.07 19.41
C VAL A 98 11.76 -11.72 19.39
N GLN A 99 12.22 -11.25 18.23
CA GLN A 99 12.89 -9.96 18.12
C GLN A 99 11.98 -8.78 18.50
N LEU A 100 10.72 -8.77 18.05
CA LEU A 100 9.75 -7.75 18.46
C LEU A 100 9.46 -7.79 19.97
N GLY A 101 9.51 -8.98 20.58
CA GLY A 101 9.43 -9.15 22.03
C GLY A 101 10.58 -8.45 22.76
N PHE A 102 11.81 -8.68 22.32
CA PHE A 102 12.98 -7.99 22.89
C PHE A 102 12.94 -6.48 22.68
N LEU A 103 12.47 -6.01 21.52
CA LEU A 103 12.29 -4.59 21.27
C LEU A 103 11.28 -3.97 22.24
N ARG A 104 10.15 -4.66 22.51
CA ARG A 104 9.18 -4.22 23.52
C ARG A 104 9.81 -4.09 24.90
N GLU A 105 10.53 -5.10 25.35
CA GLU A 105 11.20 -5.12 26.66
C GLU A 105 12.23 -3.99 26.79
N ARG A 106 12.93 -3.67 25.70
CA ARG A 106 13.90 -2.58 25.62
C ARG A 106 13.27 -1.19 25.39
N GLY A 107 11.95 -1.12 25.18
CA GLY A 107 11.25 0.14 24.85
C GLY A 107 11.56 0.69 23.46
N MET A 108 12.04 -0.15 22.55
CA MET A 108 12.39 0.20 21.17
C MET A 108 11.20 0.08 20.22
N LYS A 109 11.35 0.67 19.03
CA LYS A 109 10.37 0.63 17.94
C LYS A 109 10.93 -0.05 16.70
N ALA A 110 10.04 -0.54 15.85
CA ALA A 110 10.38 -1.27 14.63
C ALA A 110 9.72 -0.67 13.39
N ILE A 111 10.46 -0.54 12.30
CA ILE A 111 9.91 -0.43 10.95
C ILE A 111 10.13 -1.77 10.27
N LEU A 112 9.10 -2.31 9.63
CA LEU A 112 9.21 -3.54 8.85
C LEU A 112 9.32 -3.20 7.38
N MET A 113 10.20 -3.87 6.66
CA MET A 113 10.27 -3.77 5.21
C MET A 113 10.43 -5.14 4.56
N GLY A 114 9.96 -5.25 3.32
CA GLY A 114 10.12 -6.44 2.49
C GLY A 114 9.84 -6.10 1.04
N HIS A 115 9.90 -7.08 0.14
CA HIS A 115 9.64 -6.82 -1.27
C HIS A 115 8.17 -7.07 -1.63
N VAL A 116 7.70 -8.30 -1.45
CA VAL A 116 6.33 -8.72 -1.79
C VAL A 116 5.39 -8.29 -0.66
N PRO A 117 4.40 -7.43 -0.92
CA PRO A 117 3.48 -6.98 0.12
C PRO A 117 2.45 -8.07 0.47
N PRO A 118 1.87 -8.03 1.69
CA PRO A 118 0.79 -8.92 2.13
C PRO A 118 -0.57 -8.58 1.49
N ALA A 119 -0.62 -8.42 0.17
CA ALA A 119 -1.84 -8.14 -0.57
C ALA A 119 -2.77 -9.37 -0.55
N ARG A 120 -4.05 -9.13 -0.22
CA ARG A 120 -5.08 -10.16 -0.10
C ARG A 120 -6.42 -9.60 -0.57
N THR A 121 -6.77 -9.89 -1.81
CA THR A 121 -8.08 -9.65 -2.44
C THR A 121 -8.54 -10.92 -3.15
N ASP A 122 -9.73 -10.91 -3.76
CA ASP A 122 -10.27 -12.07 -4.46
C ASP A 122 -9.44 -12.39 -5.71
N SER A 123 -9.00 -11.37 -6.46
CA SER A 123 -8.14 -11.53 -7.65
C SER A 123 -6.65 -11.68 -7.34
N LYS A 124 -6.19 -11.31 -6.14
CA LYS A 124 -4.75 -11.30 -5.82
C LYS A 124 -4.46 -11.65 -4.38
N LYS A 125 -3.76 -12.77 -4.20
CA LYS A 125 -3.17 -13.20 -2.93
C LYS A 125 -1.67 -13.34 -3.15
N ASN A 126 -0.90 -12.41 -2.57
CA ASN A 126 0.54 -12.46 -2.72
C ASN A 126 1.15 -13.47 -1.75
N TRP A 127 0.64 -13.57 -0.53
CA TRP A 127 1.20 -14.48 0.47
C TRP A 127 0.34 -15.71 0.63
N ASP A 128 0.98 -16.82 1.00
CA ASP A 128 0.26 -17.99 1.52
C ASP A 128 -0.66 -17.55 2.68
N GLU A 129 -1.85 -18.13 2.73
CA GLU A 129 -2.88 -17.72 3.67
C GLU A 129 -2.41 -17.89 5.12
N THR A 130 -1.68 -18.97 5.43
CA THR A 130 -1.16 -19.20 6.78
C THR A 130 -0.10 -18.15 7.16
N CYS A 131 0.76 -17.77 6.22
CA CYS A 131 1.75 -16.71 6.41
C CYS A 131 1.09 -15.35 6.64
N TRP A 132 0.08 -15.01 5.85
CA TRP A 132 -0.69 -13.78 6.02
C TRP A 132 -1.39 -13.74 7.38
N GLN A 133 -2.08 -14.82 7.77
CA GLN A 133 -2.79 -14.93 9.03
C GLN A 133 -1.86 -14.75 10.23
N LYS A 134 -0.71 -15.43 10.19
CA LYS A 134 0.26 -15.38 11.27
C LYS A 134 0.84 -13.96 11.30
N TYR A 135 1.29 -13.40 10.16
CA TYR A 135 1.85 -12.03 10.06
C TYR A 135 0.97 -10.98 10.74
N ASN A 136 -0.30 -10.96 10.35
CA ASN A 136 -1.30 -10.02 10.87
C ASN A 136 -1.54 -10.18 12.37
N LEU A 137 -1.43 -11.40 12.91
CA LEU A 137 -1.49 -11.63 14.35
C LEU A 137 -0.31 -10.97 15.08
N TRP A 138 0.92 -11.06 14.57
CA TRP A 138 2.03 -10.31 15.20
C TRP A 138 1.84 -8.81 15.09
N MET A 139 1.32 -8.29 13.97
CA MET A 139 1.06 -6.85 13.84
C MET A 139 0.03 -6.39 14.87
N GLN A 140 -1.01 -7.20 15.13
CA GLN A 140 -1.98 -6.92 16.18
C GLN A 140 -1.35 -6.95 17.58
N GLN A 141 -0.54 -7.97 17.87
CA GLN A 141 0.06 -8.14 19.19
C GLN A 141 1.15 -7.10 19.47
N TYR A 142 1.93 -6.70 18.46
CA TYR A 142 3.06 -5.75 18.56
C TYR A 142 2.73 -4.34 18.05
N ARG A 143 1.44 -3.94 18.08
CA ARG A 143 0.98 -2.60 17.68
C ARG A 143 1.55 -1.45 18.49
N ASP A 144 2.16 -1.74 19.64
CA ASP A 144 2.91 -0.82 20.50
C ASP A 144 4.37 -0.61 20.05
N VAL A 145 4.91 -1.53 19.26
CA VAL A 145 6.31 -1.57 18.80
C VAL A 145 6.44 -1.15 17.33
N VAL A 146 5.59 -1.69 16.45
CA VAL A 146 5.67 -1.48 15.01
C VAL A 146 5.15 -0.11 14.61
N VAL A 147 5.98 0.68 13.93
CA VAL A 147 5.69 2.05 13.46
C VAL A 147 5.02 2.03 12.08
N GLY A 148 5.38 1.08 11.23
CA GLY A 148 4.83 0.93 9.89
C GLY A 148 5.54 -0.15 9.09
N SER A 149 4.93 -0.56 7.98
CA SER A 149 5.46 -1.59 7.07
C SER A 149 5.60 -1.05 5.65
N LEU A 150 6.75 -1.29 5.01
CA LEU A 150 7.13 -0.74 3.69
C LEU A 150 7.43 -1.87 2.70
N TYR A 151 6.78 -1.85 1.53
CA TYR A 151 6.90 -2.90 0.51
C TYR A 151 7.00 -2.33 -0.92
N GLY A 152 7.29 -3.21 -1.88
CA GLY A 152 7.35 -2.90 -3.31
C GLY A 152 6.58 -3.92 -4.16
N HIS A 153 7.26 -4.53 -5.14
CA HIS A 153 6.78 -5.61 -6.03
C HIS A 153 5.66 -5.24 -7.02
N MET A 154 4.62 -4.55 -6.56
CA MET A 154 3.40 -4.27 -7.31
C MET A 154 3.57 -3.20 -8.40
N ASN A 155 4.67 -2.44 -8.37
CA ASN A 155 5.00 -1.34 -9.28
C ASN A 155 3.99 -0.16 -9.29
N ILE A 156 2.97 -0.17 -8.45
CA ILE A 156 1.96 0.88 -8.32
C ILE A 156 1.97 1.47 -6.91
N ASP A 157 1.75 2.78 -6.79
CA ASP A 157 1.66 3.48 -5.51
C ASP A 157 0.32 3.22 -4.82
N HIS A 158 0.33 2.54 -3.69
CA HIS A 158 -0.87 2.40 -2.87
C HIS A 158 -0.53 2.04 -1.43
N PHE A 159 -1.58 1.91 -0.61
CA PHE A 159 -1.50 1.39 0.75
C PHE A 159 -2.57 0.33 0.96
N ILE A 160 -2.34 -0.55 1.93
CA ILE A 160 -3.26 -1.62 2.32
C ILE A 160 -3.67 -1.37 3.77
N VAL A 161 -4.98 -1.44 4.03
CA VAL A 161 -5.57 -1.39 5.37
C VAL A 161 -5.93 -2.82 5.76
N HIS A 162 -5.20 -3.38 6.71
CA HIS A 162 -5.43 -4.74 7.19
C HIS A 162 -6.38 -4.74 8.38
N ASP A 163 -7.37 -5.62 8.39
CA ASP A 163 -8.35 -5.72 9.46
C ASP A 163 -8.07 -6.93 10.36
N THR A 164 -7.78 -6.70 11.64
CA THR A 164 -7.48 -7.80 12.57
C THR A 164 -8.66 -8.74 12.82
N LYS A 165 -9.90 -8.39 12.41
CA LYS A 165 -11.04 -9.33 12.50
C LYS A 165 -11.01 -10.40 11.41
N GLU A 166 -10.21 -10.23 10.38
CA GLU A 166 -10.00 -11.25 9.35
C GLU A 166 -8.99 -12.33 9.80
N ILE A 167 -8.38 -12.14 10.98
CA ILE A 167 -7.50 -13.12 11.58
C ILE A 167 -8.32 -14.31 12.07
N ASN A 168 -8.04 -15.49 11.51
CA ASN A 168 -8.67 -16.75 11.87
C ASN A 168 -7.67 -17.67 12.57
N ILE A 169 -7.76 -17.73 13.89
CA ILE A 169 -6.89 -18.56 14.75
C ILE A 169 -7.02 -20.06 14.41
N ASN A 170 -8.14 -20.50 13.84
CA ASN A 170 -8.31 -21.91 13.47
C ASN A 170 -7.41 -22.31 12.28
N ILE A 171 -7.17 -21.41 11.33
CA ILE A 171 -6.21 -21.62 10.23
C ILE A 171 -4.81 -21.80 10.84
N LEU A 172 -4.45 -20.95 11.81
CA LEU A 172 -3.17 -21.02 12.51
C LEU A 172 -2.99 -22.26 13.40
N GLY A 173 -4.09 -22.86 13.83
CA GLY A 173 -4.07 -24.10 14.60
C GLY A 173 -4.08 -25.37 13.74
N GLY A 174 -3.97 -25.26 12.40
CA GLY A 174 -4.00 -26.39 11.48
C GLY A 174 -5.36 -27.08 11.35
N TYR A 175 -6.46 -26.40 11.73
CA TYR A 175 -7.81 -26.98 11.76
C TYR A 175 -8.63 -26.76 10.51
N ALA A 176 -8.25 -25.76 9.71
CA ALA A 176 -8.84 -25.48 8.42
C ALA A 176 -7.80 -25.82 7.36
N ILE A 177 -7.85 -27.06 6.87
CA ILE A 177 -7.34 -27.36 5.53
C ILE A 177 -8.47 -26.89 4.63
N ASP A 178 -8.41 -25.63 4.18
CA ASP A 178 -9.24 -25.25 3.04
C ASP A 178 -8.61 -25.94 1.83
N ASP A 179 -9.15 -27.12 1.50
CA ASP A 179 -8.85 -27.91 0.29
C ASP A 179 -9.25 -27.17 -1.02
N ASP A 180 -9.63 -25.88 -0.94
CA ASP A 180 -10.19 -25.09 -2.05
C ASP A 180 -9.36 -23.86 -2.43
N VAL A 181 -8.11 -23.73 -1.96
CA VAL A 181 -7.15 -22.79 -2.57
C VAL A 181 -6.45 -23.53 -3.70
N GLY A 182 -7.15 -23.72 -4.82
CA GLY A 182 -6.49 -24.07 -6.06
C GLY A 182 -5.34 -23.11 -6.27
N ARG A 183 -4.11 -23.64 -6.35
CA ARG A 183 -2.92 -22.93 -6.87
C ARG A 183 -3.17 -22.66 -8.36
N GLU A 184 -4.17 -21.85 -8.67
CA GLU A 184 -4.30 -21.27 -10.00
C GLU A 184 -3.20 -20.22 -10.09
N ALA A 185 -2.12 -20.61 -10.76
CA ALA A 185 -1.12 -19.68 -11.23
C ALA A 185 -1.82 -18.66 -12.13
N LEU A 186 -2.30 -17.56 -11.54
CA LEU A 186 -2.80 -16.40 -12.26
C LEU A 186 -1.58 -15.74 -12.93
N GLU A 187 -1.18 -16.28 -14.06
CA GLU A 187 -0.34 -15.59 -15.03
C GLU A 187 -1.10 -14.38 -15.54
N ASP A 188 -0.88 -13.22 -14.91
CA ASP A 188 -0.76 -11.91 -15.57
C ASP A 188 -0.63 -10.79 -14.51
N GLU A 189 0.54 -10.74 -13.86
CA GLU A 189 0.85 -9.74 -12.82
C GLU A 189 1.23 -8.36 -13.39
N LEU A 190 1.39 -8.24 -14.72
CA LEU A 190 1.99 -7.06 -15.33
C LEU A 190 1.01 -6.23 -16.18
N GLY A 191 -0.27 -6.58 -16.17
CA GLY A 191 -1.31 -5.86 -16.91
C GLY A 191 -1.92 -4.70 -16.13
N ILE A 192 -2.21 -3.58 -16.83
CA ILE A 192 -3.03 -2.48 -16.28
C ILE A 192 -4.39 -3.02 -15.81
N GLN A 193 -4.94 -4.02 -16.50
CA GLN A 193 -6.22 -4.62 -16.12
C GLN A 193 -6.12 -5.35 -14.78
N SER A 194 -5.07 -6.15 -14.56
CA SER A 194 -4.84 -6.81 -13.26
C SER A 194 -4.67 -5.80 -12.12
N ALA A 195 -3.88 -4.73 -12.36
CA ALA A 195 -3.72 -3.66 -11.38
C ALA A 195 -5.04 -2.90 -11.13
N GLN A 196 -5.84 -2.68 -12.17
CA GLN A 196 -7.17 -2.06 -12.06
C GLN A 196 -8.13 -2.91 -11.23
N ASP A 197 -8.21 -4.21 -11.52
CA ASP A 197 -9.12 -5.13 -10.83
C ASP A 197 -8.74 -5.21 -9.35
N TYR A 198 -7.44 -5.37 -9.05
CA TYR A 198 -6.89 -5.32 -7.70
C TYR A 198 -7.24 -4.02 -6.94
N LEU A 199 -6.98 -2.85 -7.53
CA LEU A 199 -7.28 -1.57 -6.88
C LEU A 199 -8.79 -1.35 -6.68
N THR A 200 -9.61 -1.87 -7.59
CA THR A 200 -11.08 -1.80 -7.48
C THR A 200 -11.58 -2.69 -6.34
N GLU A 201 -11.06 -3.91 -6.20
CA GLU A 201 -11.37 -4.81 -5.09
C GLU A 201 -10.89 -4.22 -3.75
N LEU A 202 -9.70 -3.63 -3.73
CA LEU A 202 -9.18 -2.93 -2.55
C LEU A 202 -10.13 -1.81 -2.11
N ARG A 203 -10.63 -1.02 -3.06
CA ARG A 203 -11.63 0.02 -2.81
C ARG A 203 -12.96 -0.55 -2.30
N GLN A 204 -13.41 -1.68 -2.82
CA GLN A 204 -14.60 -2.37 -2.31
C GLN A 204 -14.39 -2.86 -0.87
N GLY A 205 -13.18 -3.33 -0.53
CA GLY A 205 -12.78 -3.63 0.84
C GLY A 205 -12.88 -2.40 1.75
N TRP A 206 -12.37 -1.26 1.30
CA TRP A 206 -12.47 0.01 2.04
C TRP A 206 -13.91 0.48 2.25
N ALA A 207 -14.84 0.14 1.36
CA ALA A 207 -16.26 0.48 1.53
C ALA A 207 -16.92 -0.25 2.72
N LYS A 208 -16.31 -1.34 3.21
CA LYS A 208 -16.77 -2.10 4.38
C LYS A 208 -16.23 -1.54 5.70
N LEU A 209 -15.32 -0.58 5.66
CA LEU A 209 -14.75 0.05 6.85
C LEU A 209 -15.83 0.85 7.60
N PRO A 210 -15.81 0.85 8.94
CA PRO A 210 -16.71 1.71 9.71
C PRO A 210 -16.33 3.18 9.47
N PRO A 211 -17.32 4.09 9.42
CA PRO A 211 -17.05 5.51 9.25
C PRO A 211 -16.26 6.04 10.44
N VAL A 212 -15.27 6.89 10.15
CA VAL A 212 -14.52 7.65 11.15
C VAL A 212 -15.26 8.98 11.33
N ASP A 213 -15.67 9.27 12.57
CA ASP A 213 -16.22 10.57 12.97
C ASP A 213 -15.20 11.24 13.87
N VAL A 214 -14.39 12.13 13.28
CA VAL A 214 -13.24 12.75 13.94
C VAL A 214 -13.70 13.64 15.10
N ASN A 215 -14.73 14.45 14.88
CA ASN A 215 -15.30 15.35 15.88
C ASN A 215 -15.84 14.56 17.09
N ALA A 216 -16.57 13.47 16.85
CA ALA A 216 -17.08 12.64 17.95
C ALA A 216 -15.97 11.92 18.72
N LEU A 217 -14.82 11.64 18.10
CA LEU A 217 -13.68 11.02 18.75
C LEU A 217 -12.86 12.04 19.55
N GLU A 218 -12.71 13.27 19.05
CA GLU A 218 -12.02 14.38 19.73
C GLU A 218 -12.84 14.96 20.90
N GLU A 219 -14.17 15.07 20.75
CA GLU A 219 -15.06 15.44 21.85
C GLU A 219 -14.98 14.43 23.01
N ASP A 220 -14.90 13.14 22.72
CA ASP A 220 -14.69 12.09 23.73
C ASP A 220 -13.32 12.23 24.43
N GLU A 221 -12.26 12.70 23.75
CA GLU A 221 -10.97 12.99 24.38
C GLU A 221 -11.04 14.14 25.38
N SER A 222 -11.73 15.22 25.02
CA SER A 222 -11.93 16.36 25.93
C SER A 222 -12.71 15.94 27.19
N TYR A 223 -13.76 15.13 27.04
CA TYR A 223 -14.56 14.61 28.15
C TYR A 223 -13.81 13.60 29.03
N GLU A 224 -12.99 12.71 28.47
CA GLU A 224 -12.20 11.76 29.26
C GLU A 224 -11.06 12.46 30.03
N LEU A 225 -10.41 13.47 29.46
CA LEU A 225 -9.41 14.30 30.13
C LEU A 225 -10.04 15.13 31.27
N GLU A 226 -11.23 15.70 31.05
CA GLU A 226 -11.97 16.42 32.10
C GLU A 226 -12.46 15.48 33.21
N ALA A 227 -12.90 14.26 32.88
CA ALA A 227 -13.35 13.26 33.85
C ALA A 227 -12.20 12.69 34.71
N GLN A 228 -10.96 12.69 34.22
CA GLN A 228 -9.78 12.38 35.02
C GLN A 228 -9.43 13.49 36.03
N SER A 229 -9.83 14.73 35.75
CA SER A 229 -9.62 15.88 36.66
C SER A 229 -10.71 16.05 37.74
N LYS A 230 -11.90 15.47 37.55
CA LYS A 230 -13.03 15.60 38.49
C LYS A 230 -13.61 14.24 38.88
N LYS A 231 -13.26 13.80 40.09
CA LYS A 231 -13.82 12.59 40.73
C LYS A 231 -15.26 12.86 41.21
N GLY A 232 -16.24 12.56 40.35
CA GLY A 232 -17.68 12.51 40.67
C GLY A 232 -18.48 13.16 39.53
N ASN A 233 -19.42 12.51 38.84
CA ASN A 233 -20.59 11.81 39.33
C ASN A 233 -21.15 10.95 38.18
N LYS A 234 -21.88 9.88 38.49
CA LYS A 234 -22.41 8.91 37.51
C LYS A 234 -23.71 9.40 36.89
N ASP A 235 -23.73 9.55 35.56
CA ASP A 235 -24.94 9.33 34.77
C ASP A 235 -24.59 8.77 33.37
N LYS A 236 -24.48 7.44 33.28
CA LYS A 236 -24.18 6.72 32.02
C LYS A 236 -25.46 6.49 31.22
N LYS A 237 -25.90 7.48 30.44
CA LYS A 237 -26.68 7.20 29.22
C LYS A 237 -25.79 6.39 28.28
N LYS A 238 -26.21 5.18 27.90
CA LYS A 238 -25.54 4.30 26.92
C LYS A 238 -25.54 4.93 25.51
N LYS A 239 -24.79 6.02 25.29
CA LYS A 239 -24.32 6.36 23.94
C LYS A 239 -23.29 5.30 23.54
N LYS A 240 -23.40 4.75 22.33
CA LYS A 240 -22.39 3.83 21.79
C LYS A 240 -21.07 4.60 21.81
N LYS A 241 -20.05 4.11 22.52
CA LYS A 241 -18.72 4.73 22.53
C LYS A 241 -18.26 4.94 21.07
N PRO A 242 -18.00 6.19 20.63
CA PRO A 242 -17.40 6.42 19.32
C PRO A 242 -16.09 5.62 19.23
N GLY A 243 -15.82 5.04 18.06
CA GLY A 243 -14.63 4.20 17.85
C GLY A 243 -14.75 2.71 18.21
N LYS A 244 -15.86 2.22 18.77
CA LYS A 244 -16.02 0.76 19.05
C LYS A 244 -15.84 -0.11 17.79
N GLY A 245 -16.27 0.37 16.61
CA GLY A 245 -16.10 -0.33 15.34
C GLY A 245 -14.64 -0.37 14.85
N LEU A 246 -13.84 0.62 15.25
CA LEU A 246 -12.45 0.84 14.86
C LEU A 246 -11.45 0.12 15.79
N GLY A 247 -11.93 -0.54 16.86
CA GLY A 247 -11.06 -1.18 17.86
C GLY A 247 -10.52 -0.23 18.93
N GLY A 248 -11.02 1.00 18.99
CA GLY A 248 -10.53 2.04 19.89
C GLY A 248 -10.52 3.40 19.20
N LYS A 249 -10.11 4.44 19.92
CA LYS A 249 -10.05 5.82 19.37
C LYS A 249 -8.96 6.00 18.30
N TYR A 250 -7.90 5.18 18.36
CA TYR A 250 -6.79 5.23 17.41
C TYR A 250 -6.91 4.25 16.24
N ALA A 251 -8.06 3.60 16.07
CA ALA A 251 -8.25 2.56 15.05
C ALA A 251 -7.35 1.32 15.19
N GLU A 252 -7.09 0.88 16.43
CA GLU A 252 -6.23 -0.28 16.78
C GLU A 252 -6.65 -1.64 16.21
N ARG A 253 -7.84 -1.74 15.61
CA ARG A 253 -8.26 -2.91 14.81
C ARG A 253 -7.50 -3.04 13.49
N TYR A 254 -6.88 -1.96 13.04
CA TYR A 254 -6.25 -1.90 11.73
C TYR A 254 -4.75 -1.72 11.83
N HIS A 255 -4.01 -2.13 10.80
CA HIS A 255 -2.63 -1.70 10.58
C HIS A 255 -2.39 -1.46 9.09
N LEU A 256 -1.30 -0.79 8.77
CA LEU A 256 -1.02 -0.30 7.41
C LEU A 256 0.20 -0.99 6.80
N SER A 257 0.12 -1.21 5.49
CA SER A 257 1.28 -1.53 4.65
C SER A 257 1.34 -0.54 3.49
N PHE A 258 2.46 0.16 3.35
CA PHE A 258 2.71 1.05 2.22
C PHE A 258 3.40 0.28 1.11
N VAL A 259 2.93 0.44 -0.12
CA VAL A 259 3.49 -0.21 -1.29
C VAL A 259 3.97 0.86 -2.26
N GLY A 260 5.28 0.93 -2.44
CA GLY A 260 5.93 1.88 -3.32
C GLY A 260 5.94 1.41 -4.79
N PRO A 261 5.88 2.36 -5.74
CA PRO A 261 6.19 2.07 -7.13
C PRO A 261 7.68 1.71 -7.31
N SER A 262 8.01 1.18 -8.48
CA SER A 262 9.36 0.67 -8.76
C SER A 262 10.28 1.75 -9.34
N ILE A 263 11.59 1.55 -9.14
CA ILE A 263 12.65 2.27 -9.85
C ILE A 263 12.87 1.68 -11.26
N VAL A 264 12.50 0.41 -11.47
CA VAL A 264 12.65 -0.31 -12.74
C VAL A 264 11.36 -0.14 -13.56
N PRO A 265 11.45 0.21 -14.86
CA PRO A 265 10.33 0.82 -15.58
C PRO A 265 9.26 -0.19 -16.02
N ASN A 266 8.20 -0.32 -15.21
CA ASN A 266 6.83 -0.54 -15.74
C ASN A 266 6.08 0.81 -15.86
N TYR A 267 6.43 1.75 -14.99
CA TYR A 267 5.99 3.14 -14.94
C TYR A 267 7.23 4.05 -14.84
N PHE A 268 7.04 5.35 -14.64
CA PHE A 268 8.18 6.22 -14.37
C PHE A 268 8.92 5.78 -13.10
N PRO A 269 10.27 5.77 -13.09
CA PRO A 269 11.06 5.47 -11.89
C PRO A 269 10.69 6.43 -10.77
N THR A 270 10.65 5.91 -9.55
CA THR A 270 10.16 6.65 -8.38
C THR A 270 11.06 6.53 -7.16
N LEU A 271 10.96 7.53 -6.28
CA LEU A 271 11.64 7.59 -4.99
C LEU A 271 10.70 8.23 -3.97
N ARG A 272 10.62 7.70 -2.76
CA ARG A 272 9.82 8.28 -1.67
C ARG A 272 10.71 8.69 -0.51
N ILE A 273 10.51 9.90 -0.03
CA ILE A 273 11.12 10.39 1.21
C ILE A 273 10.02 10.50 2.26
N MET A 274 10.14 9.72 3.33
CA MET A 274 9.16 9.67 4.41
C MET A 274 9.75 10.32 5.66
N GLU A 275 9.01 11.27 6.23
CA GLU A 275 9.43 12.06 7.37
C GLU A 275 8.70 11.60 8.63
N TYR A 276 9.38 11.69 9.76
CA TYR A 276 8.88 11.21 11.04
C TYR A 276 9.25 12.13 12.19
N ASN A 277 8.49 12.04 13.27
CA ASN A 277 8.67 12.87 14.45
C ASN A 277 9.97 12.50 15.18
N ILE A 278 10.88 13.47 15.34
CA ILE A 278 12.16 13.32 16.05
C ILE A 278 12.17 13.95 17.45
N SER A 279 11.00 14.39 17.95
CA SER A 279 10.90 15.05 19.26
C SER A 279 11.53 14.18 20.36
N GLY A 280 12.48 14.74 21.11
CA GLY A 280 13.22 14.03 22.17
C GLY A 280 14.31 13.07 21.67
N LEU A 281 14.63 13.08 20.37
CA LEU A 281 15.70 12.31 19.73
C LEU A 281 16.72 13.21 19.02
N GLU A 282 16.76 14.51 19.34
CA GLU A 282 17.61 15.51 18.68
C GLU A 282 19.10 15.23 18.90
N ASP A 283 19.47 14.74 20.09
CA ASP A 283 20.84 14.35 20.46
C ASP A 283 21.09 12.83 20.32
N ALA A 284 20.15 12.08 19.73
CA ALA A 284 20.31 10.65 19.58
C ALA A 284 21.46 10.33 18.61
N ALA A 285 22.39 9.47 19.03
CA ALA A 285 23.44 8.98 18.15
C ALA A 285 22.80 8.30 16.93
N VAL A 286 23.34 8.53 15.74
CA VAL A 286 22.87 7.87 14.52
C VAL A 286 23.78 6.68 14.22
N TRP A 287 23.29 5.70 13.45
CA TRP A 287 24.04 4.51 13.02
C TRP A 287 25.52 4.76 12.70
N THR A 288 25.87 5.81 11.95
CA THR A 288 27.25 6.14 11.57
C THR A 288 28.17 6.44 12.75
N ASP A 289 27.62 7.00 13.82
CA ASP A 289 28.38 7.37 15.02
C ASP A 289 28.69 6.14 15.88
N SER A 290 27.87 5.09 15.73
CA SER A 290 28.04 3.80 16.41
C SER A 290 28.93 2.85 15.61
N SER A 291 28.98 2.95 14.27
CA SER A 291 29.91 2.15 13.47
C SER A 291 31.38 2.61 13.58
N THR A 292 31.61 3.87 13.94
CA THR A 292 32.96 4.47 14.06
C THR A 292 33.55 4.38 15.46
N LYS A 293 32.71 4.24 16.48
CA LYS A 293 33.14 3.83 17.82
C LYS A 293 33.10 2.32 17.88
N ALA A 294 34.27 1.67 17.87
CA ALA A 294 34.37 0.26 18.22
C ALA A 294 33.53 0.02 19.47
N ALA A 295 32.47 -0.78 19.35
CA ALA A 295 31.63 -1.10 20.48
C ALA A 295 32.53 -1.76 21.54
N PRO A 296 32.42 -1.39 22.83
CA PRO A 296 33.02 -2.20 23.87
C PRO A 296 32.41 -3.59 23.73
N SER A 297 33.25 -4.61 23.63
CA SER A 297 32.85 -6.01 23.65
C SER A 297 31.97 -6.23 24.88
N VAL A 298 30.66 -6.28 24.69
CA VAL A 298 29.77 -6.84 25.69
C VAL A 298 30.03 -8.34 25.59
N LEU A 299 30.77 -8.86 26.56
CA LEU A 299 30.87 -10.30 26.78
C LEU A 299 29.45 -10.81 27.00
N LEU A 300 28.85 -11.36 25.95
CA LEU A 300 27.71 -12.25 26.09
C LEU A 300 28.22 -13.44 26.89
N SER A 301 27.68 -13.61 28.09
CA SER A 301 27.85 -14.82 28.88
C SER A 301 27.47 -16.03 28.03
N ALA A 302 28.23 -17.12 28.18
CA ALA A 302 28.22 -18.33 27.36
C ALA A 302 26.94 -19.18 27.48
N ASP A 303 25.78 -18.56 27.58
CA ASP A 303 24.48 -19.21 27.74
C ASP A 303 23.67 -19.26 26.42
N ASP A 304 24.25 -18.85 25.29
CA ASP A 304 23.58 -18.89 23.97
C ASP A 304 23.48 -20.32 23.39
N ASP A 305 24.24 -21.27 23.94
CA ASP A 305 24.11 -22.70 23.65
C ASP A 305 22.79 -23.29 24.20
N HIS A 306 22.13 -22.61 25.16
CA HIS A 306 20.83 -23.05 25.68
C HIS A 306 19.68 -22.86 24.70
N ILE A 307 19.77 -21.95 23.72
CA ILE A 307 18.70 -21.77 22.72
C ILE A 307 18.54 -23.01 21.84
N HIS A 308 19.65 -23.70 21.55
CA HIS A 308 19.64 -24.90 20.72
C HIS A 308 19.24 -26.16 21.50
N GLU A 309 19.53 -26.21 22.81
CA GLU A 309 19.11 -27.29 23.70
C GLU A 309 17.65 -27.18 24.14
N ASP A 310 17.16 -25.99 24.49
CA ASP A 310 15.77 -25.78 24.95
C ASP A 310 14.76 -26.08 23.84
N LEU A 311 15.04 -25.67 22.59
CA LEU A 311 14.23 -26.06 21.43
C LEU A 311 14.20 -27.59 21.22
N LYS A 312 15.31 -28.27 21.48
CA LYS A 312 15.42 -29.73 21.32
C LYS A 312 14.70 -30.46 22.45
N HIS A 313 14.82 -29.95 23.68
CA HIS A 313 14.26 -30.53 24.89
C HIS A 313 12.73 -30.44 24.90
N ASP A 314 12.17 -29.34 24.39
CA ASP A 314 10.72 -29.17 24.25
C ASP A 314 10.13 -30.07 23.16
N ILE A 315 10.86 -30.28 22.05
CA ILE A 315 10.45 -31.18 20.97
C ILE A 315 10.52 -32.66 21.41
N ASP A 316 11.55 -33.04 22.17
CA ASP A 316 11.69 -34.42 22.69
C ASP A 316 10.74 -34.72 23.86
N ALA A 317 10.41 -33.72 24.68
CA ALA A 317 9.35 -33.83 25.69
C ALA A 317 7.96 -34.02 25.05
N ALA A 318 7.70 -33.36 23.92
CA ALA A 318 6.46 -33.55 23.15
C ALA A 318 6.39 -34.95 22.49
N ARG A 319 7.53 -35.54 22.12
CA ARG A 319 7.60 -36.91 21.57
C ARG A 319 7.40 -37.99 22.63
N LYS A 320 7.88 -37.80 23.87
CA LYS A 320 7.73 -38.78 24.96
C LYS A 320 6.30 -38.88 25.52
N LYS A 321 5.49 -37.81 25.47
CA LYS A 321 4.09 -37.84 25.95
C LYS A 321 3.09 -38.59 25.05
N LYS A 322 3.50 -39.07 23.87
CA LYS A 322 2.63 -39.84 22.94
C LYS A 322 2.57 -41.36 23.20
N LYS A 323 3.21 -41.87 24.26
CA LYS A 323 3.15 -43.29 24.63
C LYS A 323 2.76 -43.48 26.10
N GLU A 324 1.49 -43.28 26.46
CA GLU A 324 0.89 -43.98 27.62
C GLU A 324 -0.66 -43.82 27.67
N GLY A 325 -1.37 -44.95 27.67
CA GLY A 325 -2.58 -45.19 28.49
C GLY A 325 -3.96 -44.61 28.11
N LYS A 326 -4.84 -45.46 27.57
CA LYS A 326 -6.31 -45.29 27.52
C LYS A 326 -6.96 -45.43 28.92
N LYS A 327 -8.02 -44.64 29.23
CA LYS A 327 -9.42 -45.11 29.48
C LYS A 327 -10.35 -44.04 30.11
N GLY A 328 -11.44 -43.72 29.40
CA GLY A 328 -12.81 -43.62 29.93
C GLY A 328 -13.27 -42.42 30.78
N LYS A 329 -13.92 -41.43 30.15
CA LYS A 329 -15.24 -40.86 30.54
C LYS A 329 -15.66 -39.75 29.55
N LYS A 330 -16.96 -39.66 29.26
CA LYS A 330 -17.57 -38.66 28.36
C LYS A 330 -17.49 -37.26 28.97
N GLU A 331 -16.61 -36.41 28.48
CA GLU A 331 -16.64 -34.96 28.72
C GLU A 331 -16.30 -34.19 27.42
N LYS A 332 -16.86 -32.98 27.30
CA LYS A 332 -16.83 -32.12 26.11
C LYS A 332 -15.41 -31.99 25.54
N LYS A 333 -15.24 -32.29 24.25
CA LYS A 333 -13.95 -32.21 23.54
C LYS A 333 -13.32 -30.81 23.72
N PRO A 334 -12.14 -30.68 24.34
CA PRO A 334 -11.31 -29.49 24.20
C PRO A 334 -10.71 -29.49 22.79
N THR A 335 -10.72 -28.35 22.11
CA THR A 335 -10.00 -28.14 20.86
C THR A 335 -8.47 -28.32 21.09
N PRO A 336 -7.78 -29.22 20.38
CA PRO A 336 -6.38 -29.57 20.66
C PRO A 336 -5.33 -28.48 20.29
N LYS A 337 -5.24 -27.33 20.96
CA LYS A 337 -4.28 -26.23 20.66
C LYS A 337 -2.98 -26.71 20.00
N ASP A 338 -2.67 -26.23 18.79
CA ASP A 338 -1.41 -26.56 18.11
C ASP A 338 -0.25 -26.22 19.05
N PRO A 339 0.61 -27.21 19.41
CA PRO A 339 1.72 -26.98 20.32
C PRO A 339 2.74 -25.96 19.79
N ASN A 340 2.76 -25.69 18.48
CA ASN A 340 3.74 -24.80 17.84
C ASN A 340 3.26 -23.35 17.73
N LEU A 341 1.98 -23.05 18.00
CA LEU A 341 1.46 -21.68 17.91
C LEU A 341 1.63 -20.93 19.23
N VAL A 342 2.74 -20.21 19.36
CA VAL A 342 3.02 -19.32 20.50
C VAL A 342 2.52 -17.91 20.19
N ILE A 343 1.35 -17.55 20.73
CA ILE A 343 0.78 -16.21 20.57
C ILE A 343 1.47 -15.24 21.54
N PRO A 344 2.08 -14.14 21.06
CA PRO A 344 2.64 -13.12 21.94
C PRO A 344 1.60 -12.50 22.85
N GLN A 345 2.05 -12.03 24.00
CA GLN A 345 1.18 -11.23 24.85
C GLN A 345 0.83 -9.91 24.15
N PRO A 346 -0.42 -9.45 24.30
CA PRO A 346 -0.82 -8.12 23.84
C PRO A 346 -0.03 -7.04 24.59
N PRO A 347 -0.05 -5.79 24.09
CA PRO A 347 0.50 -4.66 24.82
C PRO A 347 -0.10 -4.59 26.23
N PRO A 348 0.68 -4.19 27.25
CA PRO A 348 0.20 -4.09 28.62
C PRO A 348 -1.09 -3.27 28.75
N ALA A 349 -2.01 -3.70 29.60
CA ALA A 349 -3.26 -2.97 29.80
C ALA A 349 -2.97 -1.54 30.32
N GLY A 350 -3.47 -0.54 29.60
CA GLY A 350 -3.30 0.88 29.97
C GLY A 350 -2.09 1.57 29.31
N THR A 351 -1.20 0.84 28.61
CA THR A 351 -0.25 1.49 27.70
C THR A 351 -1.00 1.88 26.42
N GLY A 352 -0.93 3.15 26.03
CA GLY A 352 -1.47 3.61 24.74
C GLY A 352 -0.82 2.90 23.56
N PRO A 353 -1.37 3.04 22.34
CA PRO A 353 -0.82 2.34 21.18
C PRO A 353 0.51 2.95 20.72
N GLY A 354 1.19 2.25 19.80
CA GLY A 354 2.49 2.63 19.29
C GLY A 354 2.47 3.82 18.32
N PRO A 355 3.65 4.23 17.80
CA PRO A 355 3.79 5.44 17.00
C PRO A 355 3.00 5.45 15.69
N ALA A 356 2.60 4.27 15.19
CA ALA A 356 1.71 4.15 14.03
C ALA A 356 0.30 4.72 14.29
N TYR A 357 -0.13 4.76 15.55
CA TYR A 357 -1.53 4.99 15.93
C TYR A 357 -1.76 6.34 16.60
N ALA A 358 -0.81 6.77 17.42
CA ALA A 358 -0.89 7.99 18.20
C ALA A 358 0.38 8.83 17.99
N PRO A 359 0.27 10.16 17.79
CA PRO A 359 1.42 11.05 17.65
C PRO A 359 2.37 10.96 18.84
N GLN A 360 3.58 10.49 18.58
CA GLN A 360 4.67 10.39 19.55
C GLN A 360 6.01 10.37 18.78
N PRO A 361 7.18 10.31 19.45
CA PRO A 361 8.45 10.16 18.75
C PRO A 361 8.42 8.92 17.83
N LEU A 362 9.00 9.07 16.65
CA LEU A 362 9.04 8.10 15.55
C LEU A 362 7.73 7.94 14.75
N THR A 363 6.64 8.64 15.08
CA THR A 363 5.43 8.65 14.26
C THR A 363 5.72 9.24 12.88
N PHE A 364 5.26 8.57 11.82
CA PHE A 364 5.34 9.10 10.45
C PHE A 364 4.42 10.32 10.28
N LEU A 365 4.99 11.42 9.79
CA LEU A 365 4.31 12.70 9.62
C LEU A 365 3.75 12.86 8.21
N GLY A 366 4.54 12.48 7.21
CA GLY A 366 4.19 12.64 5.81
C GLY A 366 5.27 12.07 4.90
N TYR A 367 5.01 12.09 3.60
CA TYR A 367 6.04 11.79 2.61
C TYR A 367 5.91 12.67 1.37
N THR A 368 7.04 12.83 0.70
CA THR A 368 7.12 13.41 -0.65
C THR A 368 7.51 12.31 -1.63
N GLN A 369 6.67 12.14 -2.65
CA GLN A 369 6.86 11.19 -3.74
C GLN A 369 7.54 11.91 -4.90
N TYR A 370 8.63 11.34 -5.38
CA TYR A 370 9.37 11.79 -6.54
C TYR A 370 9.23 10.78 -7.68
N PHE A 371 9.36 11.29 -8.90
CA PHE A 371 9.40 10.49 -10.12
C PHE A 371 10.40 11.06 -11.13
N ALA A 372 10.93 10.22 -12.00
CA ALA A 372 11.77 10.63 -13.13
C ALA A 372 10.97 10.49 -14.42
N ASN A 373 10.59 11.60 -15.04
CA ASN A 373 9.85 11.61 -16.29
C ASN A 373 10.76 11.21 -17.46
N LEU A 374 10.90 9.90 -17.70
CA LEU A 374 11.79 9.37 -18.74
C LEU A 374 11.41 9.86 -20.14
N THR A 375 10.13 10.13 -20.41
CA THR A 375 9.69 10.66 -21.71
C THR A 375 10.26 12.05 -21.96
N TYR A 376 10.23 12.91 -20.94
CA TYR A 376 10.87 14.22 -20.98
C TYR A 376 12.40 14.11 -21.03
N LEU A 377 12.98 13.30 -20.15
CA LEU A 377 14.44 13.16 -20.03
C LEU A 377 15.10 12.62 -21.30
N ASN A 378 14.45 11.67 -21.99
CA ASN A 378 14.98 11.10 -23.24
C ASN A 378 14.75 12.01 -24.46
N ASN A 379 14.02 13.11 -24.31
CA ASN A 379 13.66 14.03 -25.40
C ASN A 379 12.81 13.35 -26.50
N ASP A 380 11.93 12.42 -26.10
CA ASP A 380 11.09 11.60 -26.98
C ASP A 380 9.74 12.29 -27.33
N MET A 381 9.73 13.61 -27.49
CA MET A 381 8.49 14.36 -27.74
C MET A 381 8.08 14.30 -29.22
N THR A 382 7.28 13.29 -29.59
CA THR A 382 6.63 13.17 -30.92
C THR A 382 5.11 13.38 -30.84
N GLN A 383 4.56 14.13 -31.81
CA GLN A 383 3.14 14.53 -31.93
C GLN A 383 2.19 13.32 -31.94
N GLU A 384 0.95 13.53 -31.48
CA GLU A 384 -0.07 12.50 -31.32
C GLU A 384 -0.53 11.89 -32.67
N THR A 385 -0.33 10.59 -32.84
CA THR A 385 -1.11 9.76 -33.76
C THR A 385 -1.45 8.44 -33.05
N LYS A 386 -2.68 7.98 -33.30
CA LYS A 386 -3.28 6.76 -32.73
C LYS A 386 -2.72 5.52 -33.44
N ASP A 387 -2.30 4.50 -32.69
CA ASP A 387 -2.93 3.17 -32.74
C ASP A 387 -2.26 2.15 -31.78
N VAL A 388 -2.92 1.01 -31.64
CA VAL A 388 -2.82 0.03 -30.54
C VAL A 388 -2.20 -1.27 -31.06
N SER A 389 -1.19 -1.82 -30.37
CA SER A 389 -1.05 -3.28 -30.21
C SER A 389 -0.12 -3.64 -29.04
N GLY A 390 -0.49 -4.67 -28.29
CA GLY A 390 0.21 -5.11 -27.08
C GLY A 390 1.20 -6.24 -27.33
N THR A 391 2.19 -6.37 -26.44
CA THR A 391 2.70 -7.63 -25.87
C THR A 391 3.88 -7.33 -24.93
N ARG A 392 3.76 -7.76 -23.66
CA ARG A 392 4.79 -8.05 -22.62
C ARG A 392 5.96 -7.07 -22.34
N TRP A 393 6.09 -5.98 -23.06
CA TRP A 393 6.93 -4.81 -22.77
C TRP A 393 6.06 -3.58 -23.09
N ARG A 394 6.02 -2.58 -22.21
CA ARG A 394 5.42 -1.29 -22.60
C ARG A 394 6.40 -0.60 -23.51
N ASP A 395 6.23 -0.78 -24.80
CA ASP A 395 6.71 0.24 -25.71
C ASP A 395 5.96 1.52 -25.37
N GLY A 396 6.70 2.60 -25.13
CA GLY A 396 6.09 3.89 -24.76
C GLY A 396 5.06 4.34 -25.80
N ILE A 397 4.32 5.40 -25.49
CA ILE A 397 3.33 6.05 -26.40
C ILE A 397 3.97 6.50 -27.74
N HIS A 398 5.28 6.34 -27.87
CA HIS A 398 6.12 6.70 -29.00
C HIS A 398 6.76 5.50 -29.72
N LYS A 399 6.31 4.24 -29.48
CA LYS A 399 6.85 3.03 -30.13
C LYS A 399 7.04 3.19 -31.64
N ASP A 400 6.03 3.75 -32.28
CA ASP A 400 5.96 3.88 -33.74
C ASP A 400 6.36 5.29 -34.21
N LYS A 401 7.06 6.05 -33.37
CA LYS A 401 7.40 7.44 -33.64
C LYS A 401 8.91 7.64 -33.61
N ASP A 402 9.46 7.95 -34.78
CA ASP A 402 10.87 8.31 -34.89
C ASP A 402 11.17 9.58 -34.08
N PRO A 403 12.25 9.58 -33.27
CA PRO A 403 12.67 10.79 -32.56
C PRO A 403 12.94 11.92 -33.55
N LYS A 404 12.55 13.14 -33.20
CA LYS A 404 12.68 14.35 -34.05
C LYS A 404 14.13 14.61 -34.53
N SER A 405 15.14 14.02 -33.90
CA SER A 405 16.54 14.16 -34.27
C SER A 405 17.26 12.82 -34.38
N LYS A 406 18.04 12.64 -35.46
CA LYS A 406 18.92 11.47 -35.69
C LYS A 406 19.97 11.21 -34.60
N LYS A 407 20.21 12.19 -33.70
CA LYS A 407 21.06 12.05 -32.52
C LYS A 407 20.23 12.37 -31.26
N PRO A 408 20.13 11.45 -30.29
CA PRO A 408 19.43 11.74 -29.04
C PRO A 408 20.13 12.87 -28.28
N LYS A 409 19.36 13.82 -27.76
CA LYS A 409 19.83 14.91 -26.88
C LYS A 409 19.07 14.83 -25.56
N PRO A 410 19.46 13.90 -24.65
CA PRO A 410 18.77 13.73 -23.39
C PRO A 410 18.99 14.95 -22.48
N HIS A 411 17.99 15.25 -21.67
CA HIS A 411 18.11 16.23 -20.59
C HIS A 411 18.90 15.64 -19.41
N PRO A 412 19.48 16.49 -18.53
CA PRO A 412 20.12 16.02 -17.30
C PRO A 412 19.15 15.19 -16.45
N PHE A 413 19.56 14.00 -16.03
CA PHE A 413 18.74 13.12 -15.22
C PHE A 413 18.45 13.76 -13.86
N ALA A 414 17.16 13.96 -13.55
CA ALA A 414 16.70 14.50 -12.28
C ALA A 414 15.36 13.86 -11.89
N PHE A 415 15.14 13.78 -10.58
CA PHE A 415 13.84 13.46 -10.01
C PHE A 415 13.05 14.74 -9.78
N GLU A 416 11.77 14.71 -10.12
CA GLU A 416 10.82 15.79 -9.89
C GLU A 416 9.80 15.35 -8.82
N VAL A 417 9.22 16.30 -8.10
CA VAL A 417 8.17 16.01 -7.12
C VAL A 417 6.88 15.65 -7.86
N GLU A 418 6.37 14.44 -7.60
CA GLU A 418 5.07 14.01 -8.12
C GLU A 418 3.92 14.58 -7.26
N TYR A 419 4.00 14.36 -5.95
CA TYR A 419 3.08 14.89 -4.95
C TYR A 419 3.70 14.81 -3.55
N SER A 420 3.17 15.59 -2.63
CA SER A 420 3.57 15.58 -1.22
C SER A 420 2.33 15.53 -0.34
N THR A 421 2.30 14.62 0.64
CA THR A 421 1.15 14.50 1.55
C THR A 421 0.97 15.75 2.41
N PHE A 422 2.03 16.55 2.59
CA PHE A 422 2.00 17.80 3.36
C PHE A 422 1.21 18.92 2.68
N THR A 423 1.23 18.97 1.34
CA THR A 423 0.62 20.05 0.55
C THR A 423 -0.58 19.58 -0.27
N ASP A 424 -0.94 18.29 -0.18
CA ASP A 424 -2.02 17.71 -0.97
C ASP A 424 -3.40 18.18 -0.47
N LYS A 425 -3.99 19.12 -1.21
CA LYS A 425 -5.32 19.70 -0.93
C LYS A 425 -6.47 18.69 -1.06
N ILE A 426 -6.25 17.55 -1.71
CA ILE A 426 -7.27 16.53 -1.97
C ILE A 426 -7.24 15.47 -0.87
N TYR A 427 -6.08 14.93 -0.52
CA TYR A 427 -5.95 13.97 0.56
C TYR A 427 -6.10 14.60 1.93
N LYS A 428 -5.62 15.84 2.15
CA LYS A 428 -5.72 16.54 3.44
C LYS A 428 -5.29 15.66 4.63
N LEU A 429 -4.16 14.97 4.51
CA LEU A 429 -3.59 14.16 5.58
C LEU A 429 -2.78 15.05 6.52
N SER A 430 -3.17 15.12 7.80
CA SER A 430 -2.40 15.83 8.84
C SER A 430 -1.20 15.03 9.35
N ASP A 431 -1.30 13.70 9.30
CA ASP A 431 -0.28 12.74 9.71
C ASP A 431 -0.48 11.42 8.93
N LEU A 432 0.44 10.46 9.11
CA LEU A 432 0.34 9.13 8.52
C LEU A 432 -0.13 8.07 9.52
N THR A 433 -0.90 8.45 10.54
CA THR A 433 -1.43 7.49 11.51
C THR A 433 -2.45 6.54 10.88
N VAL A 434 -2.63 5.38 11.49
CA VAL A 434 -3.63 4.38 11.06
C VAL A 434 -5.02 5.00 10.94
N ARG A 435 -5.41 5.87 11.88
CA ARG A 435 -6.71 6.55 11.87
C ARG A 435 -6.88 7.42 10.62
N SER A 436 -5.89 8.25 10.29
CA SER A 436 -5.91 9.14 9.13
C SER A 436 -6.03 8.38 7.80
N TYR A 437 -5.34 7.25 7.67
CA TYR A 437 -5.47 6.39 6.49
C TYR A 437 -6.77 5.61 6.42
N VAL A 438 -7.33 5.17 7.55
CA VAL A 438 -8.68 4.56 7.58
C VAL A 438 -9.74 5.58 7.19
N GLU A 439 -9.58 6.84 7.56
CA GLU A 439 -10.44 7.93 7.10
C GLU A 439 -10.27 8.19 5.59
N LEU A 440 -9.03 8.27 5.09
CA LEU A 440 -8.76 8.41 3.67
C LEU A 440 -9.36 7.24 2.87
N ALA A 441 -9.21 6.00 3.33
CA ALA A 441 -9.81 4.80 2.73
C ALA A 441 -11.33 4.91 2.66
N ASN A 442 -11.99 5.37 3.74
CA ASN A 442 -13.43 5.64 3.75
C ASN A 442 -13.81 6.71 2.70
N ARG A 443 -13.02 7.78 2.53
CA ARG A 443 -13.26 8.84 1.54
C ARG A 443 -13.06 8.36 0.10
N LEU A 444 -12.07 7.50 -0.14
CA LEU A 444 -11.82 6.85 -1.42
C LEU A 444 -12.96 5.89 -1.79
N ALA A 445 -13.49 5.17 -0.80
CA ALA A 445 -14.56 4.21 -0.99
C ALA A 445 -15.95 4.83 -1.22
N LYS A 446 -16.24 6.01 -0.64
CA LYS A 446 -17.52 6.69 -0.81
C LYS A 446 -17.82 6.92 -2.30
N GLU A 447 -18.90 6.31 -2.80
CA GLU A 447 -19.50 6.77 -4.05
C GLU A 447 -20.17 8.12 -3.79
N ASN A 448 -20.15 9.05 -4.75
CA ASN A 448 -20.83 10.34 -4.64
C ASN A 448 -22.34 10.11 -4.48
N ALA A 449 -22.79 9.90 -3.25
CA ALA A 449 -24.18 9.79 -2.90
C ALA A 449 -24.84 11.13 -3.20
N LYS A 450 -26.04 11.04 -3.80
CA LYS A 450 -26.87 12.18 -4.20
C LYS A 450 -26.89 13.28 -3.14
N GLY A 451 -26.40 14.47 -3.51
CA GLY A 451 -26.98 15.74 -3.08
C GLY A 451 -26.98 16.08 -1.59
N LYS A 452 -25.90 15.79 -0.85
CA LYS A 452 -25.54 16.57 0.34
C LYS A 452 -24.03 16.72 0.36
N ALA A 453 -23.57 17.73 -0.37
CA ALA A 453 -22.20 18.17 -0.32
C ALA A 453 -21.89 18.65 1.12
N LEU A 454 -20.72 18.28 1.63
CA LEU A 454 -19.91 19.23 2.40
C LEU A 454 -19.58 20.34 1.39
N ALA A 455 -20.44 21.37 1.38
CA ALA A 455 -20.38 22.53 0.52
C ALA A 455 -19.75 23.72 1.24
N GLU A 456 -18.76 23.45 2.10
CA GLU A 456 -17.91 24.48 2.68
C GLU A 456 -16.48 24.08 2.30
N ASP A 457 -15.82 24.96 1.53
CA ASP A 457 -14.40 25.00 1.15
C ASP A 457 -13.87 24.21 -0.05
N PHE A 458 -14.53 24.26 -1.21
CA PHE A 458 -13.87 23.92 -2.48
C PHE A 458 -14.41 24.71 -3.69
N GLU A 459 -14.07 25.98 -3.78
CA GLU A 459 -14.02 26.74 -5.04
C GLU A 459 -12.68 27.48 -5.04
N GLU A 460 -11.73 27.08 -5.91
CA GLU A 460 -10.63 27.95 -6.42
C GLU A 460 -9.63 27.26 -7.39
N GLU A 461 -9.84 26.03 -7.89
CA GLU A 461 -8.88 25.42 -8.86
C GLU A 461 -9.54 24.86 -10.14
N GLU A 462 -10.73 25.30 -10.54
CA GLU A 462 -11.37 24.85 -11.81
C GLU A 462 -11.29 25.87 -12.96
N GLU A 463 -10.59 27.01 -12.85
CA GLU A 463 -10.60 28.04 -13.90
C GLU A 463 -9.34 28.16 -14.78
N GLU A 464 -8.21 27.49 -14.51
CA GLU A 464 -6.98 27.72 -15.31
C GLU A 464 -6.55 26.60 -16.29
N GLU A 465 -7.26 25.46 -16.41
CA GLU A 465 -6.85 24.38 -17.35
C GLU A 465 -7.79 24.16 -18.56
N ASP A 466 -8.93 24.85 -18.66
CA ASP A 466 -9.95 24.57 -19.68
C ASP A 466 -10.05 25.64 -20.82
N GLU A 467 -9.22 26.68 -20.86
CA GLU A 467 -9.27 27.72 -21.92
C GLU A 467 -8.30 27.54 -23.11
N ASP A 468 -7.27 26.68 -23.03
CA ASP A 468 -6.22 26.60 -24.07
C ASP A 468 -6.49 25.63 -25.25
N GLU A 469 -7.66 25.00 -25.35
CA GLU A 469 -7.97 24.06 -26.47
C GLU A 469 -9.08 24.54 -27.43
N LYS A 470 -9.40 25.84 -27.46
CA LYS A 470 -10.49 26.36 -28.30
C LYS A 470 -10.25 27.63 -29.09
N GLU A 471 -9.02 27.98 -29.42
CA GLU A 471 -8.78 28.95 -30.50
C GLU A 471 -7.53 28.59 -31.30
N GLU A 472 -7.64 27.70 -32.29
CA GLU A 472 -6.82 27.71 -33.51
C GLU A 472 -7.46 26.79 -34.56
N LEU A 473 -8.48 27.30 -35.26
CA LEU A 473 -8.94 26.78 -36.56
C LEU A 473 -9.79 27.85 -37.25
N ASP A 474 -9.15 28.98 -37.55
CA ASP A 474 -9.42 29.81 -38.74
C ASP A 474 -8.56 31.08 -38.64
N ASN A 475 -7.38 31.04 -39.27
CA ASN A 475 -6.72 32.21 -39.89
C ASN A 475 -5.31 31.84 -40.35
N GLN A 476 -5.18 31.29 -41.57
CA GLN A 476 -4.03 31.60 -42.42
C GLN A 476 -4.27 31.19 -43.87
N LYS A 477 -4.76 32.15 -44.67
CA LYS A 477 -4.38 32.28 -46.08
C LYS A 477 -4.31 33.77 -46.40
N GLY A 478 -3.15 34.37 -46.12
CA GLY A 478 -2.70 35.60 -46.79
C GLY A 478 -1.83 35.20 -47.98
N THR A 479 -2.28 35.48 -49.21
CA THR A 479 -1.93 36.65 -50.04
C THR A 479 -0.60 36.48 -50.77
N LEU A 480 -0.69 36.52 -52.11
CA LEU A 480 0.30 36.77 -53.19
C LEU A 480 -0.29 36.07 -54.43
N ASP A 481 -0.49 36.64 -55.61
CA ASP A 481 -0.42 37.99 -56.17
C ASP A 481 -1.01 37.86 -57.60
N LEU A 482 -1.62 38.93 -58.10
CA LEU A 482 -1.76 39.33 -59.53
C LEU A 482 -2.77 38.66 -60.49
N GLU A 483 -3.66 39.53 -60.97
CA GLU A 483 -4.05 39.83 -62.38
C GLU A 483 -5.17 39.04 -63.11
N GLU A 484 -6.00 39.85 -63.80
CA GLU A 484 -6.96 39.59 -64.90
C GLU A 484 -8.25 38.80 -64.55
N GLU A 485 -9.43 39.01 -65.14
CA GLU A 485 -10.10 40.01 -66.00
C GLU A 485 -11.61 39.59 -65.94
N ASP A 486 -12.49 40.52 -66.30
CA ASP A 486 -13.92 40.45 -66.67
C ASP A 486 -14.63 39.08 -66.85
N ASP A 487 -15.92 38.98 -66.48
CA ASP A 487 -17.03 38.77 -67.43
C ASP A 487 -18.41 38.68 -66.72
N ASP A 488 -19.41 39.16 -67.45
CA ASP A 488 -20.83 39.39 -67.16
C ASP A 488 -21.67 38.12 -66.93
N GLY A 489 -22.94 38.30 -66.52
CA GLY A 489 -23.97 37.30 -66.86
C GLY A 489 -25.21 37.27 -65.99
N ASP A 490 -26.21 38.02 -66.43
CA ASP A 490 -27.60 38.18 -65.97
C ASP A 490 -28.49 36.91 -66.02
N GLU A 491 -29.71 37.07 -65.50
CA GLU A 491 -30.99 36.43 -65.94
C GLU A 491 -31.29 34.96 -65.53
N GLU A 492 -32.52 34.48 -65.29
CA GLU A 492 -33.87 35.02 -65.03
C GLU A 492 -34.86 33.82 -64.83
N VAL A 493 -35.96 34.01 -64.07
CA VAL A 493 -37.31 33.33 -64.10
C VAL A 493 -37.42 31.76 -63.95
N VAL A 494 -38.49 31.06 -63.54
CA VAL A 494 -39.96 31.26 -63.37
C VAL A 494 -40.53 30.17 -62.42
N ASP A 495 -41.59 30.54 -61.67
CA ASP A 495 -42.85 29.86 -61.29
C ASP A 495 -42.98 28.32 -61.13
N ASP A 496 -43.67 27.88 -60.07
CA ASP A 496 -45.11 27.49 -60.18
C ASP A 496 -45.77 27.13 -58.82
N GLU A 497 -47.08 27.34 -58.80
CA GLU A 497 -48.01 27.52 -57.67
C GLU A 497 -48.61 26.25 -57.01
N ASP A 498 -49.48 26.52 -56.02
CA ASP A 498 -50.65 25.77 -55.53
C ASP A 498 -50.47 24.64 -54.50
N GLY A 499 -51.24 24.52 -53.41
CA GLY A 499 -52.39 25.29 -52.94
C GLY A 499 -53.19 24.50 -51.88
N ILE A 500 -53.87 25.25 -51.01
CA ILE A 500 -55.16 24.95 -50.34
C ILE A 500 -55.18 24.35 -48.91
N GLU A 501 -55.99 25.06 -48.12
CA GLU A 501 -56.35 25.02 -46.71
C GLU A 501 -57.31 23.87 -46.32
N ALA A 502 -57.40 23.56 -45.01
CA ALA A 502 -58.63 23.75 -44.21
C ALA A 502 -58.66 22.96 -42.87
N GLU A 503 -58.63 23.74 -41.79
CA GLU A 503 -59.41 23.69 -40.54
C GLU A 503 -59.80 22.39 -39.77
N LYS A 504 -59.26 22.37 -38.53
CA LYS A 504 -59.93 22.24 -37.20
C LYS A 504 -60.90 21.06 -36.93
N LYS A 505 -60.51 20.19 -35.98
CA LYS A 505 -61.01 20.24 -34.57
C LYS A 505 -60.29 19.25 -33.62
N LYS A 506 -60.12 19.75 -32.40
CA LYS A 506 -59.44 19.22 -31.20
C LYS A 506 -59.86 17.81 -30.76
N LYS A 507 -58.90 17.01 -30.24
CA LYS A 507 -58.94 16.43 -28.88
C LYS A 507 -57.59 15.85 -28.41
N ASN A 508 -57.34 16.04 -27.13
CA ASN A 508 -56.16 15.77 -26.31
C ASN A 508 -55.40 14.45 -26.53
N GLY A 509 -54.06 14.53 -26.42
CA GLY A 509 -53.17 13.39 -26.20
C GLY A 509 -51.73 13.85 -25.98
N GLY A 510 -51.41 14.34 -24.78
CA GLY A 510 -50.08 14.85 -24.44
C GLY A 510 -49.00 13.76 -24.46
N LYS A 511 -47.98 13.93 -25.30
CA LYS A 511 -46.67 13.28 -25.16
C LYS A 511 -45.59 14.36 -25.06
N LYS A 512 -45.31 14.80 -23.83
CA LYS A 512 -44.07 15.52 -23.50
C LYS A 512 -42.90 14.58 -23.73
N GLY A 513 -42.13 14.80 -24.80
CA GLY A 513 -40.83 14.20 -25.00
C GLY A 513 -39.88 14.64 -23.89
N LYS A 514 -39.68 13.78 -22.87
CA LYS A 514 -38.58 13.93 -21.92
C LYS A 514 -37.28 13.60 -22.67
N LYS A 515 -36.59 14.62 -23.19
CA LYS A 515 -35.13 14.54 -23.41
C LYS A 515 -34.48 14.38 -22.05
N GLY A 516 -34.27 13.13 -21.65
CA GLY A 516 -33.50 12.80 -20.45
C GLY A 516 -32.05 13.25 -20.65
N LYS A 517 -31.67 14.38 -20.06
CA LYS A 517 -30.26 14.70 -19.83
C LYS A 517 -29.65 13.51 -19.07
N LYS A 518 -28.83 12.68 -19.73
CA LYS A 518 -27.97 11.71 -19.07
C LYS A 518 -27.10 12.50 -18.08
N LYS A 519 -27.44 12.46 -16.79
CA LYS A 519 -26.60 13.05 -15.74
C LYS A 519 -25.24 12.34 -15.83
N LYS A 520 -24.19 13.07 -16.24
CA LYS A 520 -22.80 12.61 -16.12
C LYS A 520 -22.63 12.19 -14.66
N LYS A 521 -22.31 10.91 -14.41
CA LYS A 521 -21.95 10.45 -13.06
C LYS A 521 -20.75 11.28 -12.63
N LYS A 522 -20.87 12.10 -11.58
CA LYS A 522 -19.71 12.81 -11.02
C LYS A 522 -18.81 11.74 -10.41
N HIS A 523 -17.61 11.54 -10.96
CA HIS A 523 -16.62 10.62 -10.41
C HIS A 523 -16.14 11.15 -9.04
N ASN A 524 -15.82 10.24 -8.12
CA ASN A 524 -15.21 10.63 -6.84
C ASN A 524 -13.84 11.26 -7.15
N LYS A 525 -13.69 12.56 -6.85
CA LYS A 525 -12.46 13.32 -7.11
C LYS A 525 -11.26 12.71 -6.38
N VAL A 526 -11.44 12.30 -5.13
CA VAL A 526 -10.39 11.68 -4.29
C VAL A 526 -9.95 10.34 -4.88
N TRP A 527 -10.89 9.51 -5.36
CA TRP A 527 -10.55 8.24 -6.02
C TRP A 527 -9.77 8.44 -7.32
N LEU A 528 -10.18 9.40 -8.15
CA LEU A 528 -9.48 9.68 -9.39
C LEU A 528 -8.06 10.22 -9.13
N HIS A 529 -7.90 11.04 -8.09
CA HIS A 529 -6.59 11.52 -7.63
C HIS A 529 -5.69 10.37 -7.17
N PHE A 530 -6.24 9.45 -6.40
CA PHE A 530 -5.54 8.23 -5.98
C PHE A 530 -5.08 7.38 -7.16
N LEU A 531 -5.95 7.16 -8.14
CA LEU A 531 -5.57 6.41 -9.34
C LEU A 531 -4.49 7.10 -10.17
N LYS A 532 -4.44 8.45 -10.22
CA LYS A 532 -3.38 9.18 -10.93
C LYS A 532 -2.01 8.86 -10.33
N HIS A 533 -1.88 8.95 -9.00
CA HIS A 533 -0.64 8.66 -8.28
C HIS A 533 -0.30 7.18 -8.29
N ALA A 534 -1.29 6.29 -8.18
CA ALA A 534 -1.07 4.84 -8.24
C ALA A 534 -0.32 4.41 -9.50
N PHE A 535 -0.58 5.08 -10.62
CA PHE A 535 0.07 4.80 -11.91
C PHE A 535 1.15 5.82 -12.29
N VAL A 536 1.66 6.59 -11.32
CA VAL A 536 2.74 7.58 -11.52
C VAL A 536 2.43 8.54 -12.69
N ARG A 537 1.16 8.96 -12.79
CA ARG A 537 0.60 9.83 -13.86
C ARG A 537 0.78 9.32 -15.31
N THR A 538 1.17 8.07 -15.51
CA THR A 538 1.40 7.51 -16.86
C THR A 538 0.11 7.09 -17.60
N VAL A 539 -1.00 6.92 -16.87
CA VAL A 539 -2.28 6.48 -17.44
C VAL A 539 -3.19 7.70 -17.68
N PRO A 540 -3.67 7.93 -18.92
CA PRO A 540 -4.52 9.08 -19.22
C PRO A 540 -5.79 9.12 -18.38
N GLN A 541 -6.19 10.32 -17.93
CA GLN A 541 -7.37 10.52 -17.08
C GLN A 541 -8.67 9.98 -17.71
N LYS A 542 -8.79 9.98 -19.04
CA LYS A 542 -9.93 9.37 -19.76
C LYS A 542 -10.05 7.87 -19.52
N LYS A 543 -8.92 7.15 -19.34
CA LYS A 543 -8.91 5.72 -18.99
C LYS A 543 -9.22 5.53 -17.50
N LEU A 544 -8.61 6.33 -16.62
CA LEU A 544 -8.84 6.25 -15.17
C LEU A 544 -10.30 6.54 -14.77
N LYS A 545 -11.01 7.41 -15.49
CA LYS A 545 -12.45 7.65 -15.26
C LYS A 545 -13.33 6.41 -15.52
N LYS A 546 -12.82 5.39 -16.21
CA LYS A 546 -13.54 4.13 -16.44
C LYS A 546 -13.37 3.14 -15.29
N PHE A 547 -12.45 3.40 -14.36
CA PHE A 547 -12.13 2.53 -13.23
C PHE A 547 -13.13 2.75 -12.07
#